data_AF-D2V7J3-F1
#
_entry.id   AF-D2V7J3-F1
#
_cell.length_a   1.000
_cell.length_b   1.000
_cell.length_c   1.000
_cell.angle_alpha   90.00
_cell.angle_beta   90.00
_cell.angle_gamma   90.00
#
_symmetry.space_group_name_H-M   'P 1'
#
loop_
_entity.id
_entity.type
_entity.pdbx_description
1 polymer ?
#
loop_
_entity_poly.entity_id
_entity_poly.type
_entity_poly.pdbx_seq_one_letter_code
_entity_poly.pdbx_strand_id
1 'polypeptide(L)'
;MNEITSQIEALKSELSAATESHAIVLNEKTTLQNDIQILENDKNQLSIQLKEIQGHHESLQASILENEKQKQGLQTSLSEYEIKIAQNSEQINLLQAQIESLKQVETQLQNLKSENEQLQQQATSYTELLKKREGELTNQQEKEQQLLHQKEEEIKSIQTKYQESIKKRDVKLNNMESEIQELKKALESATSEKNLLNTTIEQQKKTFEDKLDDINTRHQEEKKNQEKLAASLTETLNEKNTLVEKLKSEKNALVEERSQLKAKEELLQTTIERYRAETEVESNNNKKKGVKRDSQDDTAPTSSSTMDPPKKKVKNDTPAKKEFKVIFSGFNDKIAKYTNAFKKTLEDYVKELGGVIVDDVDMGATHVVAPPGVRTIKVLQAAVAHIWIMNPEWLEECKKHSKLVDESSFGKLREEELFKGKNVGFTDAFKKECDNSKYKAQKRMTNAKTLVEGGSGAVTEMEEAELILVSAEESLSANGKTKRVFTWEGFLDYIFPKN
;
A
#
# COMPACT_ATOMS: atom_id res chain seq x y z
N MET A 1 153.88 37.07 126.47
CA MET A 1 154.33 37.84 125.29
C MET A 1 154.02 37.05 124.02
N ASN A 2 154.92 36.19 123.52
CA ASN A 2 154.81 35.54 122.20
C ASN A 2 153.45 34.87 121.92
N GLU A 3 152.86 34.20 122.91
CA GLU A 3 151.55 33.54 122.78
C GLU A 3 150.38 34.52 122.57
N ILE A 4 150.44 35.72 123.18
CA ILE A 4 149.49 36.81 122.93
C ILE A 4 149.71 37.37 121.51
N THR A 5 150.96 37.46 121.04
CA THR A 5 151.26 37.85 119.65
C THR A 5 150.65 36.85 118.66
N SER A 6 150.81 35.55 118.92
CA SER A 6 150.26 34.48 118.09
C SER A 6 148.71 34.46 118.11
N GLN A 7 148.08 34.70 119.25
CA GLN A 7 146.62 34.87 119.34
C GLN A 7 146.15 36.13 118.59
N ILE A 8 146.90 37.23 118.62
CA ILE A 8 146.59 38.44 117.83
C ILE A 8 146.77 38.20 116.33
N GLU A 9 147.74 37.39 115.90
CA GLU A 9 147.90 37.01 114.49
C GLU A 9 146.82 36.02 114.04
N ALA A 10 146.44 35.06 114.88
CA ALA A 10 145.30 34.17 114.62
C ALA A 10 144.00 34.97 114.50
N LEU A 11 143.69 35.86 115.45
CA LEU A 11 142.52 36.74 115.40
C LEU A 11 142.56 37.72 114.21
N LYS A 12 143.74 38.17 113.75
CA LYS A 12 143.87 38.93 112.49
C LYS A 12 143.62 38.06 111.27
N SER A 13 144.05 36.80 111.26
CA SER A 13 143.79 35.86 110.17
C SER A 13 142.31 35.47 110.09
N GLU A 14 141.67 35.21 111.24
CA GLU A 14 140.23 35.00 111.35
C GLU A 14 139.44 36.25 110.96
N LEU A 15 139.85 37.45 111.40
CA LEU A 15 139.23 38.71 110.98
C LEU A 15 139.39 38.94 109.47
N SER A 16 140.57 38.63 108.89
CA SER A 16 140.81 38.71 107.45
C SER A 16 139.90 37.76 106.68
N ALA A 17 139.86 36.48 107.08
CA ALA A 17 138.98 35.48 106.48
C ALA A 17 137.49 35.81 106.67
N ALA A 18 137.11 36.41 107.79
CA ALA A 18 135.76 36.90 108.03
C ALA A 18 135.43 38.12 107.16
N THR A 19 136.37 39.04 106.91
CA THR A 19 136.16 40.16 105.97
C THR A 19 136.12 39.70 104.51
N GLU A 20 136.89 38.68 104.14
CA GLU A 20 136.89 38.08 102.80
C GLU A 20 135.60 37.28 102.56
N SER A 21 135.19 36.45 103.53
CA SER A 21 133.89 35.77 103.54
C SER A 21 132.72 36.76 103.51
N HIS A 22 132.77 37.84 104.30
CA HIS A 22 131.77 38.91 104.25
C HIS A 22 131.76 39.63 102.89
N ALA A 23 132.92 39.82 102.24
CA ALA A 23 132.99 40.40 100.90
C ALA A 23 132.39 39.46 99.84
N ILE A 24 132.62 38.14 99.95
CA ILE A 24 131.98 37.12 99.11
C ILE A 24 130.47 37.16 99.31
N VAL A 25 129.97 37.10 100.54
CA VAL A 25 128.53 37.15 100.86
C VAL A 25 127.89 38.48 100.44
N LEU A 26 128.63 39.60 100.51
CA LEU A 26 128.15 40.89 100.01
C LEU A 26 128.07 40.92 98.48
N ASN A 27 129.01 40.28 97.79
CA ASN A 27 129.00 40.13 96.33
C ASN A 27 127.88 39.18 95.88
N GLU A 28 127.72 38.02 96.51
CA GLU A 28 126.59 37.09 96.29
C GLU A 28 125.24 37.76 96.53
N LYS A 29 125.10 38.52 97.62
CA LYS A 29 123.91 39.34 97.90
C LYS A 29 123.66 40.35 96.77
N THR A 30 124.70 41.01 96.26
CA THR A 30 124.58 41.97 95.17
C THR A 30 124.16 41.27 93.86
N THR A 31 124.72 40.09 93.57
CA THR A 31 124.29 39.24 92.45
C THR A 31 122.82 38.85 92.58
N LEU A 32 122.40 38.31 93.72
CA LEU A 32 121.01 37.93 93.97
C LEU A 32 120.05 39.14 93.91
N GLN A 33 120.48 40.34 94.32
CA GLN A 33 119.68 41.56 94.16
C GLN A 33 119.52 41.94 92.68
N ASN A 34 120.56 41.79 91.86
CA ASN A 34 120.48 41.99 90.41
C ASN A 34 119.59 40.93 89.76
N ASP A 35 119.72 39.65 90.13
CA ASP A 35 118.90 38.55 89.60
C ASP A 35 117.41 38.74 89.96
N ILE A 36 117.11 39.17 91.19
CA ILE A 36 115.74 39.55 91.59
C ILE A 36 115.23 40.71 90.73
N GLN A 37 116.03 41.74 90.48
CA GLN A 37 115.64 42.87 89.64
C GLN A 37 115.41 42.45 88.17
N ILE A 38 116.19 41.51 87.64
CA ILE A 38 115.98 40.91 86.31
C ILE A 38 114.66 40.12 86.30
N LEU A 39 114.43 39.25 87.28
CA LEU A 39 113.20 38.47 87.39
C LEU A 39 111.94 39.33 87.59
N GLU A 40 112.05 40.47 88.28
CA GLU A 40 110.96 41.45 88.39
C GLU A 40 110.70 42.16 87.06
N ASN A 41 111.74 42.51 86.30
CA ASN A 41 111.60 43.06 84.95
C ASN A 41 110.97 42.05 83.99
N ASP A 42 111.43 40.80 83.99
CA ASP A 42 110.87 39.72 83.16
C ASP A 42 109.43 39.41 83.53
N LYS A 43 109.10 39.36 84.82
CA LYS A 43 107.72 39.24 85.31
C LYS A 43 106.83 40.39 84.84
N ASN A 44 107.36 41.62 84.81
CA ASN A 44 106.63 42.78 84.29
C ASN A 44 106.45 42.71 82.76
N GLN A 45 107.46 42.28 82.01
CA GLN A 45 107.36 42.05 80.55
C GLN A 45 106.34 40.95 80.22
N LEU A 46 106.40 39.81 80.90
CA LEU A 46 105.42 38.73 80.75
C LEU A 46 104.00 39.20 81.13
N SER A 47 103.85 40.03 82.16
CA SER A 47 102.56 40.63 82.54
C SER A 47 101.99 41.58 81.48
N ILE A 48 102.85 42.29 80.73
CA ILE A 48 102.44 43.10 79.57
C ILE A 48 102.02 42.19 78.41
N GLN A 49 102.86 41.22 78.02
CA GLN A 49 102.58 40.28 76.94
C GLN A 49 101.30 39.46 77.17
N LEU A 50 101.03 39.05 78.42
CA LEU A 50 99.80 38.32 78.76
C LEU A 50 98.56 39.19 78.55
N LYS A 51 98.62 40.49 78.86
CA LYS A 51 97.53 41.45 78.56
C LYS A 51 97.34 41.70 77.07
N GLU A 52 98.44 41.79 76.31
CA GLU A 52 98.38 41.90 74.84
C GLU A 52 97.74 40.65 74.22
N ILE A 53 98.12 39.46 74.68
CA ILE A 53 97.52 38.19 74.27
C ILE A 53 96.03 38.12 74.65
N GLN A 54 95.64 38.60 75.84
CA GLN A 54 94.24 38.71 76.25
C GLN A 54 93.44 39.65 75.34
N GLY A 55 93.94 40.86 75.06
CA GLY A 55 93.29 41.80 74.15
C GLY A 55 93.18 41.26 72.71
N HIS A 56 94.20 40.56 72.21
CA HIS A 56 94.13 39.86 70.93
C HIS A 56 93.11 38.72 70.95
N HIS A 57 92.99 37.98 72.06
CA HIS A 57 92.00 36.91 72.20
C HIS A 57 90.56 37.44 72.24
N GLU A 58 90.30 38.50 72.99
CA GLU A 58 89.00 39.18 73.04
C GLU A 58 88.60 39.76 71.67
N SER A 59 89.55 40.41 70.98
CA SER A 59 89.36 40.89 69.60
C SER A 59 89.04 39.76 68.62
N LEU A 60 89.74 38.62 68.73
CA LEU A 60 89.48 37.44 67.91
C LEU A 60 88.11 36.81 68.23
N GLN A 61 87.70 36.72 69.50
CA GLN A 61 86.36 36.26 69.87
C GLN A 61 85.26 37.16 69.28
N ALA A 62 85.43 38.49 69.37
CA ALA A 62 84.48 39.44 68.78
C ALA A 62 84.40 39.30 67.25
N SER A 63 85.53 39.07 66.58
CA SER A 63 85.58 38.80 65.13
C SER A 63 84.90 37.47 64.76
N ILE A 64 85.10 36.41 65.55
CA ILE A 64 84.41 35.12 65.36
C ILE A 64 82.89 35.30 65.47
N LEU A 65 82.42 35.99 66.53
CA LEU A 65 80.98 36.21 66.76
C LEU A 65 80.31 37.01 65.63
N GLU A 66 80.98 38.05 65.11
CA GLU A 66 80.46 38.83 63.99
C GLU A 66 80.46 38.00 62.68
N ASN A 67 81.48 37.17 62.44
CA ASN A 67 81.52 36.24 61.32
C ASN A 67 80.41 35.18 61.40
N GLU A 68 80.10 34.66 62.61
CA GLU A 68 78.97 33.74 62.82
C GLU A 68 77.63 34.42 62.54
N LYS A 69 77.45 35.67 63.00
CA LYS A 69 76.27 36.48 62.71
C LYS A 69 76.10 36.77 61.21
N GLN A 70 77.19 37.06 60.49
CA GLN A 70 77.17 37.22 59.03
C GLN A 70 76.83 35.91 58.32
N LYS A 71 77.39 34.77 58.77
CA LYS A 71 77.04 33.43 58.28
C LYS A 71 75.56 33.11 58.48
N GLN A 72 74.98 33.42 59.63
CA GLN A 72 73.54 33.26 59.90
C GLN A 72 72.67 34.13 58.98
N GLY A 73 73.08 35.38 58.71
CA GLY A 73 72.43 36.26 57.74
C GLY A 73 72.43 35.68 56.34
N LEU A 74 73.60 35.25 55.84
CA LEU A 74 73.74 34.61 54.53
C LEU A 74 72.93 33.31 54.43
N GLN A 75 72.89 32.50 55.48
CA GLN A 75 72.09 31.26 55.53
C GLN A 75 70.58 31.55 55.50
N THR A 76 70.13 32.64 56.12
CA THR A 76 68.74 33.10 56.04
C THR A 76 68.38 33.51 54.61
N SER A 77 69.17 34.38 53.99
CA SER A 77 68.93 34.81 52.60
C SER A 77 69.02 33.66 51.59
N LEU A 78 69.89 32.67 51.82
CA LEU A 78 69.95 31.47 50.98
C LEU A 78 68.63 30.69 51.01
N SER A 79 68.05 30.49 52.20
CA SER A 79 66.72 29.85 52.36
C SER A 79 65.60 30.67 51.68
N GLU A 80 65.63 32.00 51.79
CA GLU A 80 64.69 32.88 51.06
C GLU A 80 64.80 32.71 49.54
N TYR A 81 66.02 32.58 48.99
CA TYR A 81 66.23 32.30 47.57
C TYR A 81 65.79 30.90 47.17
N GLU A 82 66.02 29.86 47.99
CA GLU A 82 65.54 28.50 47.73
C GLU A 82 64.01 28.44 47.64
N ILE A 83 63.30 29.08 48.59
CA ILE A 83 61.84 29.21 48.58
C ILE A 83 61.36 29.92 47.30
N LYS A 84 62.02 31.01 46.91
CA LYS A 84 61.68 31.77 45.71
C LYS A 84 61.95 31.00 44.40
N ILE A 85 63.00 30.17 44.37
CA ILE A 85 63.29 29.27 43.25
C ILE A 85 62.19 28.19 43.14
N ALA A 86 61.75 27.62 44.26
CA ALA A 86 60.65 26.65 44.27
C ALA A 86 59.33 27.26 43.74
N GLN A 87 58.96 28.45 44.23
CA GLN A 87 57.78 29.20 43.76
C GLN A 87 57.85 29.51 42.26
N ASN A 88 59.00 29.97 41.77
CA ASN A 88 59.22 30.22 40.34
C ASN A 88 59.10 28.92 39.51
N SER A 89 59.61 27.80 40.02
CA SER A 89 59.49 26.49 39.35
C SER A 89 58.05 26.00 39.27
N GLU A 90 57.24 26.21 40.31
CA GLU A 90 55.80 25.90 40.29
C GLU A 90 55.06 26.77 39.25
N GLN A 91 55.36 28.07 39.20
CA GLN A 91 54.79 28.97 38.20
C GLN A 91 55.19 28.59 36.77
N ILE A 92 56.44 28.15 36.54
CA ILE A 92 56.89 27.65 35.23
C ILE A 92 56.12 26.39 34.83
N ASN A 93 55.92 25.44 35.74
CA ASN A 93 55.15 24.23 35.47
C ASN A 93 53.68 24.55 35.12
N LEU A 94 53.06 25.51 35.83
CA LEU A 94 51.70 25.98 35.54
C LEU A 94 51.60 26.63 34.14
N LEU A 95 52.57 27.48 33.78
CA LEU A 95 52.63 28.11 32.45
C LEU A 95 52.85 27.08 31.33
N GLN A 96 53.67 26.05 31.56
CA GLN A 96 53.85 24.95 30.60
C GLN A 96 52.55 24.17 30.37
N ALA A 97 51.80 23.87 31.44
CA ALA A 97 50.49 23.22 31.33
C ALA A 97 49.46 24.08 30.57
N GLN A 98 49.47 25.40 30.78
CA GLN A 98 48.63 26.34 30.02
C GLN A 98 49.01 26.39 28.54
N ILE A 99 50.31 26.41 28.21
CA ILE A 99 50.81 26.36 26.83
C ILE A 99 50.37 25.06 26.12
N GLU A 100 50.44 23.91 26.78
CA GLU A 100 50.02 22.64 26.18
C GLU A 100 48.50 22.59 25.93
N SER A 101 47.70 23.13 26.86
CA SER A 101 46.26 23.30 26.68
C SER A 101 45.93 24.19 25.47
N LEU A 102 46.67 25.29 25.28
CA LEU A 102 46.49 26.19 24.14
C LEU A 102 46.80 25.50 22.78
N LYS A 103 47.83 24.65 22.70
CA LYS A 103 48.11 23.85 21.49
C LYS A 103 46.96 22.89 21.15
N GLN A 104 46.32 22.30 22.15
CA GLN A 104 45.18 21.41 21.94
C GLN A 104 43.98 22.18 21.37
N VAL A 105 43.71 23.39 21.89
CA VAL A 105 42.67 24.30 21.35
C VAL A 105 43.01 24.77 19.92
N GLU A 106 44.27 25.09 19.64
CA GLU A 106 44.72 25.46 18.28
C GLU A 106 44.55 24.30 17.28
N THR A 107 44.87 23.08 17.70
CA THR A 107 44.65 21.85 16.90
C THR A 107 43.16 21.63 16.61
N GLN A 108 42.29 21.80 17.62
CA GLN A 108 40.83 21.73 17.45
C GLN A 108 40.32 22.81 16.49
N LEU A 109 40.82 24.05 16.61
CA LEU A 109 40.48 25.16 15.71
C LEU A 109 40.89 24.87 14.26
N GLN A 110 42.06 24.26 14.04
CA GLN A 110 42.52 23.88 12.70
C GLN A 110 41.64 22.78 12.09
N ASN A 111 41.26 21.77 12.86
CA ASN A 111 40.33 20.73 12.41
C ASN A 111 38.97 21.32 12.01
N LEU A 112 38.37 22.16 12.88
CA LEU A 112 37.09 22.82 12.62
C LEU A 112 37.12 23.75 11.39
N LYS A 113 38.26 24.39 11.09
CA LYS A 113 38.44 25.14 9.83
C LYS A 113 38.37 24.22 8.62
N SER A 114 39.09 23.10 8.64
CA SER A 114 39.10 22.14 7.53
C SER A 114 37.72 21.49 7.30
N GLU A 115 36.96 21.23 8.36
CA GLU A 115 35.58 20.73 8.29
C GLU A 115 34.63 21.79 7.67
N ASN A 116 34.75 23.04 8.10
CA ASN A 116 33.97 24.15 7.54
C ASN A 116 34.29 24.39 6.04
N GLU A 117 35.56 24.27 5.63
CA GLU A 117 35.96 24.34 4.21
C GLU A 117 35.35 23.19 3.39
N GLN A 118 35.30 21.96 3.92
CA GLN A 118 34.63 20.83 3.27
C GLN A 118 33.11 21.05 3.15
N LEU A 119 32.46 21.54 4.22
CA LEU A 119 31.03 21.86 4.20
C LEU A 119 30.69 22.98 3.20
N GLN A 120 31.57 23.98 3.02
CA GLN A 120 31.39 25.04 2.01
C GLN A 120 31.55 24.50 0.58
N GLN A 121 32.51 23.60 0.34
CA GLN A 121 32.63 22.91 -0.97
C GLN A 121 31.39 22.06 -1.27
N GLN A 122 30.89 21.32 -0.27
CA GLN A 122 29.69 20.50 -0.40
C GLN A 122 28.44 21.36 -0.66
N ALA A 123 28.26 22.48 0.05
CA ALA A 123 27.17 23.42 -0.18
C ALA A 123 27.21 24.06 -1.58
N THR A 124 28.41 24.35 -2.09
CA THR A 124 28.61 24.83 -3.46
C THR A 124 28.17 23.78 -4.48
N SER A 125 28.61 22.52 -4.30
CA SER A 125 28.22 21.40 -5.17
C SER A 125 26.70 21.16 -5.19
N TYR A 126 26.03 21.20 -4.04
CA TYR A 126 24.56 21.10 -4.00
C TYR A 126 23.87 22.28 -4.68
N THR A 127 24.43 23.50 -4.61
CA THR A 127 23.89 24.68 -5.30
C THR A 127 23.96 24.54 -6.82
N GLU A 128 25.06 23.98 -7.36
CA GLU A 128 25.19 23.67 -8.79
C GLU A 128 24.23 22.56 -9.24
N LEU A 129 24.06 21.52 -8.42
CA LEU A 129 23.10 20.43 -8.69
C LEU A 129 21.65 20.93 -8.69
N LEU A 130 21.27 21.80 -7.76
CA LEU A 130 19.95 22.45 -7.74
C LEU A 130 19.73 23.27 -9.01
N LYS A 131 20.65 24.16 -9.36
CA LYS A 131 20.58 24.99 -10.59
C LYS A 131 20.48 24.14 -11.86
N LYS A 132 21.20 23.01 -11.94
CA LYS A 132 21.07 22.05 -13.03
C LYS A 132 19.67 21.41 -13.06
N ARG A 133 19.13 21.04 -11.89
CA ARG A 133 17.81 20.40 -11.78
C ARG A 133 16.65 21.35 -12.07
N GLU A 134 16.78 22.63 -11.71
CA GLU A 134 15.85 23.69 -12.13
C GLU A 134 15.84 23.84 -13.66
N GLY A 135 17.02 23.87 -14.28
CA GLY A 135 17.15 23.88 -15.75
C GLY A 135 16.51 22.65 -16.41
N GLU A 136 16.69 21.45 -15.85
CA GLU A 136 16.02 20.23 -16.33
C GLU A 136 14.49 20.32 -16.20
N LEU A 137 13.98 20.88 -15.11
CA LEU A 137 12.54 21.02 -14.85
C LEU A 137 11.89 22.01 -15.82
N THR A 138 12.49 23.17 -16.07
CA THR A 138 11.99 24.14 -17.07
C THR A 138 11.96 23.53 -18.47
N ASN A 139 13.03 22.83 -18.87
CA ASN A 139 13.10 22.11 -20.15
C ASN A 139 12.06 20.97 -20.27
N GLN A 140 11.58 20.42 -19.15
CA GLN A 140 10.48 19.45 -19.15
C GLN A 140 9.12 20.16 -19.28
N GLN A 141 8.89 21.23 -18.52
CA GLN A 141 7.65 22.01 -18.58
C GLN A 141 7.39 22.60 -19.97
N GLU A 142 8.42 23.11 -20.66
CA GLU A 142 8.30 23.60 -22.04
C GLU A 142 7.86 22.50 -23.01
N LYS A 143 8.39 21.27 -22.86
CA LYS A 143 8.01 20.11 -23.70
C LYS A 143 6.59 19.65 -23.41
N GLU A 144 6.17 19.65 -22.15
CA GLU A 144 4.80 19.31 -21.74
C GLU A 144 3.79 20.34 -22.28
N GLN A 145 4.12 21.64 -22.26
CA GLN A 145 3.30 22.70 -22.85
C GLN A 145 3.22 22.57 -24.39
N GLN A 146 4.33 22.29 -25.08
CA GLN A 146 4.34 22.06 -26.52
C GLN A 146 3.50 20.83 -26.90
N LEU A 147 3.59 19.73 -26.16
CA LEU A 147 2.79 18.53 -26.38
C LEU A 147 1.31 18.77 -26.11
N LEU A 148 0.97 19.52 -25.04
CA LEU A 148 -0.41 19.91 -24.74
C LEU A 148 -1.01 20.71 -25.90
N HIS A 149 -0.30 21.73 -26.40
CA HIS A 149 -0.77 22.56 -27.51
C HIS A 149 -0.97 21.75 -28.81
N GLN A 150 -0.07 20.80 -29.12
CA GLN A 150 -0.26 19.87 -30.24
C GLN A 150 -1.55 19.03 -30.09
N LYS A 151 -1.85 18.57 -28.86
CA LYS A 151 -3.07 17.80 -28.58
C LYS A 151 -4.34 18.65 -28.62
N GLU A 152 -4.28 19.92 -28.24
CA GLU A 152 -5.40 20.85 -28.44
C GLU A 152 -5.74 21.04 -29.93
N GLU A 153 -4.75 21.19 -30.80
CA GLU A 153 -4.96 21.30 -32.25
C GLU A 153 -5.47 19.99 -32.90
N GLU A 154 -4.98 18.83 -32.45
CA GLU A 154 -5.55 17.53 -32.83
C GLU A 154 -7.04 17.46 -32.45
N ILE A 155 -7.40 17.85 -31.22
CA ILE A 155 -8.79 17.85 -30.73
C ILE A 155 -9.66 18.81 -31.55
N LYS A 156 -9.20 20.04 -31.85
CA LYS A 156 -9.91 21.00 -32.72
C LYS A 156 -10.16 20.44 -34.12
N SER A 157 -9.15 19.75 -34.69
CA SER A 157 -9.29 19.07 -35.99
C SER A 157 -10.35 17.97 -35.97
N ILE A 158 -10.37 17.14 -34.92
CA ILE A 158 -11.35 16.05 -34.73
C ILE A 158 -12.75 16.62 -34.51
N GLN A 159 -12.91 17.64 -33.67
CA GLN A 159 -14.19 18.30 -33.43
C GLN A 159 -14.78 18.90 -34.71
N THR A 160 -13.96 19.56 -35.54
CA THR A 160 -14.38 20.12 -36.84
C THR A 160 -14.91 19.03 -37.77
N LYS A 161 -14.15 17.93 -37.93
CA LYS A 161 -14.56 16.76 -38.74
C LYS A 161 -15.85 16.13 -38.22
N TYR A 162 -16.04 16.08 -36.90
CA TYR A 162 -17.25 15.52 -36.30
C TYR A 162 -18.48 16.43 -36.53
N GLN A 163 -18.34 17.75 -36.39
CA GLN A 163 -19.41 18.71 -36.70
C GLN A 163 -19.83 18.66 -38.18
N GLU A 164 -18.89 18.54 -39.12
CA GLU A 164 -19.23 18.29 -40.52
C GLU A 164 -20.00 16.97 -40.70
N SER A 165 -19.58 15.91 -40.00
CA SER A 165 -20.23 14.60 -40.05
C SER A 165 -21.64 14.61 -39.47
N ILE A 166 -21.91 15.47 -38.47
CA ILE A 166 -23.26 15.75 -37.95
C ILE A 166 -24.08 16.46 -39.02
N LYS A 167 -23.63 17.63 -39.51
CA LYS A 167 -24.35 18.42 -40.55
C LYS A 167 -24.71 17.59 -41.79
N LYS A 168 -23.81 16.69 -42.23
CA LYS A 168 -24.04 15.77 -43.36
C LYS A 168 -25.10 14.70 -43.05
N ARG A 169 -25.26 14.26 -41.80
CA ARG A 169 -26.34 13.36 -41.36
C ARG A 169 -27.67 14.11 -41.21
N ASP A 170 -27.67 15.30 -40.63
CA ASP A 170 -28.89 16.09 -40.40
C ASP A 170 -29.60 16.40 -41.73
N VAL A 171 -28.85 16.82 -42.75
CA VAL A 171 -29.38 17.03 -44.11
C VAL A 171 -29.97 15.73 -44.69
N LYS A 172 -29.32 14.57 -44.49
CA LYS A 172 -29.86 13.30 -44.95
C LYS A 172 -31.14 12.91 -44.20
N LEU A 173 -31.19 13.16 -42.88
CA LEU A 173 -32.33 12.84 -42.04
C LEU A 173 -33.55 13.68 -42.45
N ASN A 174 -33.39 15.00 -42.62
CA ASN A 174 -34.44 15.89 -43.10
C ASN A 174 -34.98 15.45 -44.47
N ASN A 175 -34.11 15.04 -45.40
CA ASN A 175 -34.52 14.52 -46.71
C ASN A 175 -35.35 13.23 -46.58
N MET A 176 -34.93 12.29 -45.72
CA MET A 176 -35.69 11.05 -45.46
C MET A 176 -37.01 11.31 -44.75
N GLU A 177 -37.10 12.30 -43.85
CA GLU A 177 -38.37 12.71 -43.23
C GLU A 177 -39.35 13.30 -44.26
N SER A 178 -38.86 14.10 -45.22
CA SER A 178 -39.65 14.61 -46.34
C SER A 178 -40.18 13.47 -47.22
N GLU A 179 -39.32 12.52 -47.61
CA GLU A 179 -39.68 11.34 -48.40
C GLU A 179 -40.74 10.47 -47.67
N ILE A 180 -40.57 10.24 -46.36
CA ILE A 180 -41.57 9.57 -45.52
C ILE A 180 -42.89 10.36 -45.46
N GLN A 181 -42.85 11.69 -45.46
CA GLN A 181 -44.07 12.52 -45.46
C GLN A 181 -44.82 12.46 -46.81
N GLU A 182 -44.11 12.39 -47.94
CA GLU A 182 -44.71 12.18 -49.26
C GLU A 182 -45.30 10.78 -49.40
N LEU A 183 -44.57 9.73 -48.99
CA LEU A 183 -45.07 8.36 -48.98
C LEU A 183 -46.31 8.19 -48.09
N LYS A 184 -46.39 8.89 -46.96
CA LYS A 184 -47.60 8.93 -46.11
C LYS A 184 -48.80 9.55 -46.84
N LYS A 185 -48.63 10.69 -47.52
CA LYS A 185 -49.68 11.33 -48.32
C LYS A 185 -50.16 10.43 -49.47
N ALA A 186 -49.23 9.76 -50.16
CA ALA A 186 -49.54 8.82 -51.22
C ALA A 186 -50.33 7.60 -50.70
N LEU A 187 -49.94 7.05 -49.55
CA LEU A 187 -50.65 5.94 -48.90
C LEU A 187 -52.05 6.34 -48.42
N GLU A 188 -52.20 7.55 -47.88
CA GLU A 188 -53.50 8.10 -47.44
C GLU A 188 -54.43 8.31 -48.65
N SER A 189 -53.92 8.87 -49.75
CA SER A 189 -54.65 9.00 -51.02
C SER A 189 -55.10 7.63 -51.56
N ALA A 190 -54.19 6.67 -51.69
CA ALA A 190 -54.51 5.31 -52.16
C ALA A 190 -55.48 4.57 -51.22
N THR A 191 -55.44 4.85 -49.92
CA THR A 191 -56.42 4.32 -48.96
C THR A 191 -57.81 4.92 -49.18
N SER A 192 -57.90 6.23 -49.46
CA SER A 192 -59.16 6.88 -49.80
C SER A 192 -59.77 6.36 -51.10
N GLU A 193 -58.94 6.14 -52.13
CA GLU A 193 -59.34 5.58 -53.42
C GLU A 193 -59.81 4.12 -53.29
N LYS A 194 -59.08 3.30 -52.53
CA LYS A 194 -59.50 1.93 -52.19
C LYS A 194 -60.85 1.90 -51.46
N ASN A 195 -61.08 2.84 -50.53
CA ASN A 195 -62.34 2.91 -49.79
C ASN A 195 -63.51 3.34 -50.70
N LEU A 196 -63.28 4.28 -51.63
CA LEU A 196 -64.25 4.66 -52.65
C LEU A 196 -64.58 3.48 -53.56
N LEU A 197 -63.55 2.77 -54.07
CA LEU A 197 -63.72 1.59 -54.92
C LEU A 197 -64.48 0.45 -54.21
N ASN A 198 -64.15 0.15 -52.95
CA ASN A 198 -64.89 -0.81 -52.13
C ASN A 198 -66.37 -0.40 -51.98
N THR A 199 -66.65 0.89 -51.77
CA THR A 199 -68.02 1.42 -51.67
C THR A 199 -68.77 1.25 -52.99
N THR A 200 -68.11 1.49 -54.13
CA THR A 200 -68.67 1.26 -55.47
C THR A 200 -68.93 -0.23 -55.73
N ILE A 201 -68.02 -1.12 -55.32
CA ILE A 201 -68.18 -2.57 -55.46
C ILE A 201 -69.38 -3.06 -54.64
N GLU A 202 -69.55 -2.60 -53.41
CA GLU A 202 -70.70 -3.02 -52.57
C GLU A 202 -72.04 -2.47 -53.11
N GLN A 203 -72.06 -1.26 -53.69
CA GLN A 203 -73.22 -0.72 -54.42
C GLN A 203 -73.55 -1.54 -55.69
N GLN A 204 -72.53 -1.95 -56.46
CA GLN A 204 -72.72 -2.79 -57.64
C GLN A 204 -73.22 -4.18 -57.25
N LYS A 205 -72.60 -4.81 -56.24
CA LYS A 205 -73.02 -6.09 -55.68
C LYS A 205 -74.48 -6.04 -55.25
N LYS A 206 -74.89 -5.03 -54.47
CA LYS A 206 -76.30 -4.85 -54.10
C LYS A 206 -77.21 -4.71 -55.32
N THR A 207 -76.83 -3.92 -56.33
CA THR A 207 -77.64 -3.81 -57.57
C THR A 207 -77.58 -5.05 -58.47
N PHE A 208 -76.73 -6.04 -58.20
CA PHE A 208 -76.84 -7.39 -58.77
C PHE A 208 -77.73 -8.31 -57.91
N GLU A 209 -77.68 -8.20 -56.58
CA GLU A 209 -78.60 -8.90 -55.65
C GLU A 209 -80.05 -8.47 -55.90
N ASP A 210 -80.35 -7.16 -55.93
CA ASP A 210 -81.67 -6.61 -56.24
C ASP A 210 -82.21 -7.12 -57.60
N LYS A 211 -81.35 -7.28 -58.61
CA LYS A 211 -81.72 -7.82 -59.93
C LYS A 211 -81.92 -9.34 -59.91
N LEU A 212 -81.16 -10.06 -59.10
CA LEU A 212 -81.27 -11.51 -58.98
C LEU A 212 -82.60 -11.89 -58.34
N ASP A 213 -83.04 -11.14 -57.31
CA ASP A 213 -84.34 -11.34 -56.68
C ASP A 213 -85.51 -10.97 -57.60
N ASP A 214 -85.40 -9.92 -58.41
CA ASP A 214 -86.41 -9.59 -59.44
C ASP A 214 -86.49 -10.68 -60.52
N ILE A 215 -85.36 -11.24 -60.98
CA ILE A 215 -85.31 -12.39 -61.90
C ILE A 215 -85.94 -13.63 -61.25
N ASN A 216 -85.59 -13.95 -60.00
CA ASN A 216 -86.15 -15.08 -59.25
C ASN A 216 -87.67 -14.94 -59.09
N THR A 217 -88.15 -13.72 -58.82
CA THR A 217 -89.58 -13.41 -58.66
C THR A 217 -90.33 -13.65 -59.98
N ARG A 218 -89.85 -13.09 -61.09
CA ARG A 218 -90.43 -13.32 -62.43
C ARG A 218 -90.43 -14.81 -62.80
N HIS A 219 -89.37 -15.54 -62.48
CA HIS A 219 -89.29 -16.97 -62.78
C HIS A 219 -90.29 -17.82 -61.96
N GLN A 220 -90.61 -17.41 -60.73
CA GLN A 220 -91.72 -18.01 -59.97
C GLN A 220 -93.10 -17.70 -60.57
N GLU A 221 -93.29 -16.51 -61.14
CA GLU A 221 -94.53 -16.15 -61.84
C GLU A 221 -94.69 -16.90 -63.17
N GLU A 222 -93.62 -16.98 -63.98
CA GLU A 222 -93.58 -17.82 -65.18
C GLU A 222 -93.91 -19.27 -64.86
N LYS A 223 -93.31 -19.83 -63.80
CA LYS A 223 -93.58 -21.20 -63.35
C LYS A 223 -95.06 -21.39 -62.98
N LYS A 224 -95.65 -20.49 -62.20
CA LYS A 224 -97.10 -20.53 -61.88
C LYS A 224 -97.98 -20.42 -63.13
N ASN A 225 -97.57 -19.65 -64.14
CA ASN A 225 -98.30 -19.54 -65.40
C ASN A 225 -98.15 -20.79 -66.28
N GLN A 226 -96.98 -21.43 -66.30
CA GLN A 226 -96.77 -22.74 -66.94
C GLN A 226 -97.58 -23.85 -66.25
N GLU A 227 -97.66 -23.86 -64.92
CA GLU A 227 -98.47 -24.80 -64.14
C GLU A 227 -99.97 -24.63 -64.45
N LYS A 228 -100.48 -23.39 -64.53
CA LYS A 228 -101.85 -23.09 -64.99
C LYS A 228 -102.10 -23.56 -66.43
N LEU A 229 -101.16 -23.31 -67.34
CA LEU A 229 -101.29 -23.71 -68.74
C LEU A 229 -101.30 -25.24 -68.88
N ALA A 230 -100.46 -25.95 -68.13
CA ALA A 230 -100.43 -27.40 -68.08
C ALA A 230 -101.74 -28.00 -67.55
N ALA A 231 -102.32 -27.40 -66.50
CA ALA A 231 -103.62 -27.81 -65.94
C ALA A 231 -104.74 -27.69 -66.99
N SER A 232 -104.84 -26.54 -67.67
CA SER A 232 -105.79 -26.33 -68.78
C SER A 232 -105.57 -27.33 -69.92
N LEU A 233 -104.32 -27.62 -70.27
CA LEU A 233 -104.01 -28.62 -71.32
C LEU A 233 -104.46 -30.03 -70.93
N THR A 234 -104.34 -30.43 -69.66
CA THR A 234 -104.85 -31.73 -69.18
C THR A 234 -106.38 -31.79 -69.09
N GLU A 235 -107.04 -30.66 -68.81
CA GLU A 235 -108.51 -30.55 -68.87
C GLU A 235 -109.01 -30.79 -70.31
N THR A 236 -108.48 -30.04 -71.29
CA THR A 236 -108.78 -30.23 -72.72
C THR A 236 -108.41 -31.62 -73.24
N LEU A 237 -107.37 -32.26 -72.69
CA LEU A 237 -107.01 -33.65 -73.03
C LEU A 237 -108.06 -34.65 -72.53
N ASN A 238 -108.62 -34.44 -71.34
CA ASN A 238 -109.68 -35.28 -70.78
C ASN A 238 -111.01 -35.11 -71.54
N GLU A 239 -111.36 -33.89 -71.96
CA GLU A 239 -112.48 -33.64 -72.86
C GLU A 239 -112.31 -34.40 -74.20
N LYS A 240 -111.12 -34.38 -74.80
CA LYS A 240 -110.85 -35.14 -76.03
C LYS A 240 -110.88 -36.66 -75.81
N ASN A 241 -110.38 -37.15 -74.68
CA ASN A 241 -110.44 -38.58 -74.35
C ASN A 241 -111.89 -39.07 -74.15
N THR A 242 -112.73 -38.29 -73.47
CA THR A 242 -114.17 -38.63 -73.34
C THR A 242 -114.90 -38.58 -74.68
N LEU A 243 -114.53 -37.67 -75.59
CA LEU A 243 -115.05 -37.66 -76.97
C LEU A 243 -114.61 -38.90 -77.77
N VAL A 244 -113.37 -39.38 -77.59
CA VAL A 244 -112.84 -40.58 -78.24
C VAL A 244 -113.53 -41.86 -77.77
N GLU A 245 -113.81 -42.02 -76.47
CA GLU A 245 -114.61 -43.15 -75.98
C GLU A 245 -116.07 -43.09 -76.48
N LYS A 246 -116.64 -41.89 -76.64
CA LYS A 246 -117.96 -41.71 -77.26
C LYS A 246 -117.97 -42.20 -78.71
N LEU A 247 -117.00 -41.78 -79.52
CA LEU A 247 -116.82 -42.22 -80.92
C LEU A 247 -116.51 -43.73 -81.04
N LYS A 248 -115.84 -44.34 -80.06
CA LYS A 248 -115.70 -45.81 -79.98
C LYS A 248 -117.05 -46.49 -79.78
N SER A 249 -117.90 -45.99 -78.88
CA SER A 249 -119.21 -46.60 -78.62
C SER A 249 -120.13 -46.53 -79.85
N GLU A 250 -120.10 -45.41 -80.56
CA GLU A 250 -120.81 -45.18 -81.83
C GLU A 250 -120.28 -46.07 -82.96
N LYS A 251 -118.95 -46.18 -83.10
CA LYS A 251 -118.31 -47.12 -84.04
C LYS A 251 -118.71 -48.57 -83.77
N ASN A 252 -118.79 -48.98 -82.51
CA ASN A 252 -119.18 -50.35 -82.15
C ASN A 252 -120.65 -50.62 -82.49
N ALA A 253 -121.56 -49.67 -82.25
CA ALA A 253 -122.96 -49.79 -82.68
C ALA A 253 -123.10 -49.96 -84.21
N LEU A 254 -122.33 -49.20 -85.00
CA LEU A 254 -122.30 -49.32 -86.46
C LEU A 254 -121.66 -50.63 -86.95
N VAL A 255 -120.75 -51.23 -86.18
CA VAL A 255 -120.22 -52.58 -86.45
C VAL A 255 -121.27 -53.66 -86.18
N GLU A 256 -122.08 -53.48 -85.14
CA GLU A 256 -123.21 -54.38 -84.81
C GLU A 256 -124.31 -54.31 -85.87
N GLU A 257 -124.68 -53.11 -86.32
CA GLU A 257 -125.64 -52.93 -87.42
C GLU A 257 -125.13 -53.57 -88.73
N ARG A 258 -123.82 -53.42 -89.01
CA ARG A 258 -123.17 -54.06 -90.16
C ARG A 258 -123.11 -55.59 -90.04
N SER A 259 -123.06 -56.16 -88.83
CA SER A 259 -123.12 -57.62 -88.63
C SER A 259 -124.51 -58.16 -88.97
N GLN A 260 -125.57 -57.46 -88.56
CA GLN A 260 -126.97 -57.81 -88.84
C GLN A 260 -127.32 -57.68 -90.33
N LEU A 261 -126.77 -56.69 -91.03
CA LEU A 261 -126.89 -56.57 -92.48
C LEU A 261 -126.14 -57.70 -93.20
N LYS A 262 -124.91 -58.02 -92.78
CA LYS A 262 -124.16 -59.18 -93.32
C LYS A 262 -124.91 -60.50 -93.13
N ALA A 263 -125.53 -60.74 -91.97
CA ALA A 263 -126.27 -61.97 -91.72
C ALA A 263 -127.48 -62.16 -92.68
N LYS A 264 -128.08 -61.08 -93.19
CA LYS A 264 -129.10 -61.14 -94.25
C LYS A 264 -128.51 -61.40 -95.64
N GLU A 265 -127.37 -60.80 -95.94
CA GLU A 265 -126.62 -61.00 -97.19
C GLU A 265 -126.09 -62.44 -97.29
N GLU A 266 -125.57 -62.98 -96.19
CA GLU A 266 -125.01 -64.33 -96.06
C GLU A 266 -126.08 -65.43 -96.09
N LEU A 267 -127.31 -65.15 -95.66
CA LEU A 267 -128.46 -66.05 -95.89
C LEU A 267 -128.84 -66.15 -97.38
N LEU A 268 -128.63 -65.07 -98.14
CA LEU A 268 -128.78 -65.07 -99.59
C LEU A 268 -127.63 -65.84 -100.24
N GLN A 269 -126.38 -65.55 -99.83
CA GLN A 269 -125.18 -66.15 -100.41
C GLN A 269 -125.05 -67.66 -100.11
N THR A 270 -125.48 -68.13 -98.94
CA THR A 270 -125.49 -69.58 -98.59
C THR A 270 -126.52 -70.41 -99.37
N THR A 271 -127.43 -69.76 -100.11
CA THR A 271 -128.27 -70.41 -101.13
C THR A 271 -127.52 -70.61 -102.45
N ILE A 272 -126.53 -69.73 -102.75
CA ILE A 272 -125.76 -69.72 -103.99
C ILE A 272 -124.47 -70.54 -103.81
N GLU A 273 -123.57 -70.13 -102.91
CA GLU A 273 -122.21 -70.67 -102.78
C GLU A 273 -122.08 -71.91 -101.88
N ARG A 274 -123.12 -72.74 -101.78
CA ARG A 274 -122.91 -74.19 -101.52
C ARG A 274 -122.11 -74.82 -102.68
N TYR A 275 -122.26 -74.23 -103.87
CA TYR A 275 -121.26 -73.71 -104.82
C TYR A 275 -119.79 -74.20 -104.97
N ARG A 276 -119.16 -74.92 -104.01
CA ARG A 276 -117.69 -74.95 -103.68
C ARG A 276 -117.33 -73.79 -102.70
N ALA A 277 -116.59 -73.92 -101.58
CA ALA A 277 -115.32 -74.63 -101.26
C ALA A 277 -114.07 -73.99 -101.89
N GLU A 278 -112.91 -73.75 -101.23
CA GLU A 278 -112.42 -73.99 -99.84
C GLU A 278 -111.08 -73.19 -99.59
N THR A 279 -110.50 -73.17 -98.36
CA THR A 279 -109.09 -72.79 -97.93
C THR A 279 -108.56 -71.32 -97.75
N GLU A 280 -108.33 -70.90 -96.48
CA GLU A 280 -107.06 -70.49 -95.73
C GLU A 280 -105.97 -69.47 -96.23
N VAL A 281 -105.04 -68.83 -95.44
CA VAL A 281 -104.94 -68.30 -94.01
C VAL A 281 -103.58 -67.55 -93.65
N GLU A 282 -103.56 -66.62 -92.66
CA GLU A 282 -102.44 -66.17 -91.72
C GLU A 282 -101.14 -65.37 -92.17
N SER A 283 -100.29 -64.65 -91.34
CA SER A 283 -100.16 -64.25 -89.88
C SER A 283 -99.10 -63.11 -89.50
N ASN A 284 -99.00 -62.66 -88.19
CA ASN A 284 -97.85 -62.05 -87.38
C ASN A 284 -97.34 -60.53 -87.52
N ASN A 285 -96.52 -59.82 -86.65
CA ASN A 285 -96.33 -59.63 -85.14
C ASN A 285 -95.29 -58.49 -84.65
N ASN A 286 -95.17 -58.18 -83.31
CA ASN A 286 -94.03 -57.57 -82.48
C ASN A 286 -93.87 -56.07 -81.96
N LYS A 287 -93.10 -55.79 -80.83
CA LYS A 287 -93.21 -54.59 -79.87
C LYS A 287 -92.02 -54.21 -78.84
N LYS A 288 -91.89 -52.92 -78.36
CA LYS A 288 -91.48 -52.31 -76.98
C LYS A 288 -90.02 -51.86 -76.44
N LYS A 289 -89.97 -50.76 -75.56
CA LYS A 289 -89.06 -50.31 -74.37
C LYS A 289 -87.59 -49.71 -74.54
N GLY A 290 -86.81 -48.93 -73.68
CA GLY A 290 -86.89 -47.94 -72.50
C GLY A 290 -85.96 -48.15 -71.20
N VAL A 291 -85.37 -47.25 -70.33
CA VAL A 291 -84.91 -45.79 -70.18
C VAL A 291 -84.25 -45.45 -68.74
N LYS A 292 -83.26 -44.49 -68.50
CA LYS A 292 -82.87 -43.79 -67.16
C LYS A 292 -81.84 -42.56 -67.19
N ARG A 293 -81.20 -42.08 -66.05
CA ARG A 293 -80.45 -40.77 -65.76
C ARG A 293 -79.46 -40.72 -64.49
N ASP A 294 -78.66 -39.63 -64.25
CA ASP A 294 -78.16 -38.96 -62.94
C ASP A 294 -76.68 -39.02 -62.32
N SER A 295 -76.17 -37.88 -61.76
CA SER A 295 -75.23 -37.59 -60.56
C SER A 295 -73.64 -37.41 -60.59
N GLN A 296 -72.95 -37.00 -59.46
CA GLN A 296 -71.74 -36.06 -59.33
C GLN A 296 -70.77 -36.17 -58.06
N ASP A 297 -69.54 -35.53 -58.04
CA ASP A 297 -68.63 -34.91 -56.96
C ASP A 297 -67.44 -35.55 -56.08
N ASP A 298 -66.24 -34.89 -56.10
CA ASP A 298 -65.23 -34.25 -55.11
C ASP A 298 -64.20 -34.80 -53.98
N THR A 299 -62.98 -34.17 -53.90
CA THR A 299 -61.89 -33.79 -52.86
C THR A 299 -61.05 -34.65 -51.79
N ALA A 300 -59.88 -34.13 -51.24
CA ALA A 300 -58.85 -34.64 -50.22
C ALA A 300 -57.81 -33.51 -49.71
N PRO A 301 -56.60 -33.60 -49.01
CA PRO A 301 -55.74 -34.57 -48.17
C PRO A 301 -54.91 -33.96 -46.91
N THR A 302 -53.74 -34.53 -46.39
CA THR A 302 -52.49 -33.94 -45.64
C THR A 302 -51.85 -34.63 -44.34
N SER A 303 -50.57 -34.33 -43.88
CA SER A 303 -49.80 -34.93 -42.68
C SER A 303 -48.34 -34.36 -42.26
N SER A 304 -47.78 -34.48 -40.99
CA SER A 304 -46.31 -34.22 -40.57
C SER A 304 -45.76 -34.70 -39.13
N SER A 305 -44.62 -34.17 -38.54
CA SER A 305 -43.70 -34.78 -37.46
C SER A 305 -42.74 -33.83 -36.61
N THR A 306 -42.07 -34.22 -35.44
CA THR A 306 -40.85 -33.55 -34.78
C THR A 306 -40.11 -34.26 -33.54
N MET A 307 -39.01 -33.69 -32.93
CA MET A 307 -38.06 -34.29 -31.89
C MET A 307 -37.34 -33.32 -30.84
N ASP A 308 -36.34 -33.76 -30.02
CA ASP A 308 -35.81 -33.22 -28.69
C ASP A 308 -34.23 -33.17 -28.49
N PRO A 309 -33.56 -32.31 -27.64
CA PRO A 309 -32.33 -32.67 -26.81
C PRO A 309 -31.98 -31.78 -25.50
N PRO A 310 -30.72 -31.67 -24.91
CA PRO A 310 -30.19 -32.40 -23.71
C PRO A 310 -29.56 -31.55 -22.51
N LYS A 311 -28.55 -32.06 -21.72
CA LYS A 311 -28.16 -31.60 -20.32
C LYS A 311 -26.64 -31.46 -19.92
N LYS A 312 -26.33 -30.49 -19.03
CA LYS A 312 -25.44 -30.42 -17.80
C LYS A 312 -23.88 -30.67 -17.72
N LYS A 313 -23.21 -29.72 -17.01
CA LYS A 313 -22.15 -29.80 -15.91
C LYS A 313 -20.67 -30.23 -16.16
N VAL A 314 -19.71 -29.58 -15.44
CA VAL A 314 -18.82 -30.09 -14.34
C VAL A 314 -17.83 -28.99 -13.83
N LYS A 315 -17.19 -29.17 -12.65
CA LYS A 315 -16.14 -28.32 -12.00
C LYS A 315 -15.08 -29.23 -11.32
N ASN A 316 -13.85 -28.75 -11.07
CA ASN A 316 -12.76 -29.43 -10.33
C ASN A 316 -12.00 -28.46 -9.40
N ASP A 317 -11.37 -28.99 -8.35
CA ASP A 317 -10.49 -28.28 -7.39
C ASP A 317 -9.11 -28.98 -7.27
N THR A 318 -8.10 -28.29 -6.72
CA THR A 318 -6.66 -28.67 -6.76
C THR A 318 -5.95 -28.30 -5.43
N PRO A 319 -4.91 -29.01 -4.94
CA PRO A 319 -4.50 -28.93 -3.52
C PRO A 319 -3.60 -27.74 -3.14
N ALA A 320 -3.50 -27.50 -1.82
CA ALA A 320 -2.88 -26.32 -1.21
C ALA A 320 -1.36 -26.20 -1.43
N LYS A 321 -0.95 -25.03 -1.92
CA LYS A 321 0.44 -24.53 -1.96
C LYS A 321 0.73 -23.76 -0.66
N LYS A 322 1.98 -23.67 -0.20
CA LYS A 322 2.31 -22.78 0.94
C LYS A 322 2.00 -21.32 0.54
N GLU A 323 1.07 -20.70 1.26
CA GLU A 323 0.58 -19.36 0.99
C GLU A 323 1.56 -18.30 1.52
N PHE A 324 1.94 -17.38 0.64
CA PHE A 324 2.70 -16.18 0.99
C PHE A 324 1.74 -15.15 1.61
N LYS A 325 2.02 -14.71 2.85
CA LYS A 325 1.12 -13.86 3.65
C LYS A 325 1.73 -12.49 3.92
N VAL A 326 0.98 -11.42 3.62
CA VAL A 326 1.44 -10.03 3.68
C VAL A 326 0.55 -9.19 4.60
N ILE A 327 1.18 -8.33 5.41
CA ILE A 327 0.53 -7.22 6.12
C ILE A 327 1.01 -5.90 5.52
N PHE A 328 0.12 -4.92 5.41
CA PHE A 328 0.48 -3.54 5.07
C PHE A 328 0.42 -2.65 6.31
N SER A 329 1.44 -1.83 6.55
CA SER A 329 1.47 -0.88 7.68
C SER A 329 2.07 0.47 7.31
N GLY A 330 1.74 1.52 8.06
CA GLY A 330 2.38 2.83 7.93
C GLY A 330 1.91 3.73 6.78
N PHE A 331 1.16 3.21 5.81
CA PHE A 331 0.58 3.98 4.71
C PHE A 331 -0.37 5.08 5.20
N ASN A 332 -0.27 6.27 4.62
CA ASN A 332 -1.01 7.45 5.03
C ASN A 332 -0.97 8.51 3.92
N ASP A 333 -2.11 9.13 3.58
CA ASP A 333 -2.20 10.14 2.52
C ASP A 333 -1.40 11.43 2.81
N LYS A 334 -0.92 11.60 4.05
CA LYS A 334 0.07 12.64 4.42
C LYS A 334 1.48 12.38 3.89
N ILE A 335 1.78 11.16 3.42
CA ILE A 335 3.10 10.77 2.94
C ILE A 335 3.05 10.71 1.41
N ALA A 336 3.68 11.68 0.73
CA ALA A 336 3.45 11.96 -0.69
C ALA A 336 3.60 10.76 -1.65
N LYS A 337 4.52 9.81 -1.39
CA LYS A 337 4.66 8.57 -2.19
C LYS A 337 3.79 7.41 -1.68
N TYR A 338 3.48 7.36 -0.38
CA TYR A 338 2.98 6.16 0.30
C TYR A 338 1.54 6.32 0.83
N THR A 339 0.66 6.73 -0.07
CA THR A 339 -0.77 7.00 0.18
C THR A 339 -1.58 5.72 0.37
N ASN A 340 -2.82 5.85 0.87
CA ASN A 340 -3.78 4.75 0.94
C ASN A 340 -4.21 4.26 -0.45
N ALA A 341 -4.19 5.14 -1.46
CA ALA A 341 -4.40 4.76 -2.85
C ALA A 341 -3.27 3.84 -3.35
N PHE A 342 -2.00 4.16 -3.04
CA PHE A 342 -0.86 3.32 -3.39
C PHE A 342 -0.90 1.98 -2.65
N LYS A 343 -1.25 1.97 -1.35
CA LYS A 343 -1.49 0.74 -0.57
C LYS A 343 -2.43 -0.23 -1.31
N LYS A 344 -3.57 0.28 -1.82
CA LYS A 344 -4.55 -0.54 -2.56
C LYS A 344 -3.96 -1.16 -3.83
N THR A 345 -3.14 -0.43 -4.59
CA THR A 345 -2.43 -0.97 -5.76
C THR A 345 -1.52 -2.14 -5.37
N LEU A 346 -0.80 -2.03 -4.25
CA LEU A 346 0.06 -3.11 -3.73
C LEU A 346 -0.75 -4.31 -3.23
N GLU A 347 -1.92 -4.08 -2.62
CA GLU A 347 -2.85 -5.17 -2.25
C GLU A 347 -3.30 -5.97 -3.48
N ASP A 348 -3.55 -5.31 -4.60
CA ASP A 348 -3.91 -5.99 -5.84
C ASP A 348 -2.71 -6.77 -6.44
N TYR A 349 -1.48 -6.23 -6.36
CA TYR A 349 -0.26 -6.99 -6.74
C TYR A 349 -0.06 -8.25 -5.90
N VAL A 350 -0.32 -8.22 -4.59
CA VAL A 350 -0.24 -9.41 -3.71
C VAL A 350 -1.22 -10.49 -4.16
N LYS A 351 -2.46 -10.12 -4.51
CA LYS A 351 -3.49 -11.06 -5.00
C LYS A 351 -3.08 -11.68 -6.34
N GLU A 352 -2.54 -10.88 -7.27
CA GLU A 352 -2.07 -11.37 -8.58
C GLU A 352 -0.87 -12.32 -8.46
N LEU A 353 0.00 -12.12 -7.47
CA LEU A 353 1.12 -13.03 -7.15
C LEU A 353 0.67 -14.30 -6.40
N GLY A 354 -0.63 -14.45 -6.09
CA GLY A 354 -1.19 -15.58 -5.34
C GLY A 354 -0.89 -15.53 -3.84
N GLY A 355 -0.63 -14.34 -3.30
CA GLY A 355 -0.48 -14.10 -1.87
C GLY A 355 -1.81 -13.77 -1.17
N VAL A 356 -1.83 -13.97 0.14
CA VAL A 356 -2.96 -13.66 1.03
C VAL A 356 -2.63 -12.43 1.86
N ILE A 357 -3.50 -11.44 1.84
CA ILE A 357 -3.40 -10.29 2.75
C ILE A 357 -4.01 -10.70 4.09
N VAL A 358 -3.28 -10.47 5.17
CA VAL A 358 -3.78 -10.62 6.54
C VAL A 358 -3.67 -9.28 7.25
N ASP A 359 -4.55 -9.03 8.23
CA ASP A 359 -4.48 -7.79 8.99
C ASP A 359 -3.42 -7.85 10.10
N ASP A 360 -3.38 -8.95 10.87
CA ASP A 360 -2.58 -9.05 12.10
C ASP A 360 -1.45 -10.09 12.02
N VAL A 361 -0.35 -9.76 12.73
CA VAL A 361 0.96 -10.44 12.64
C VAL A 361 0.86 -11.92 13.04
N ASP A 362 0.04 -12.20 14.04
CA ASP A 362 -0.12 -13.52 14.67
C ASP A 362 -0.84 -14.53 13.75
N MET A 363 -1.41 -14.10 12.61
CA MET A 363 -2.07 -14.96 11.61
C MET A 363 -1.08 -15.79 10.74
N GLY A 364 0.17 -15.91 11.19
CA GLY A 364 1.27 -16.50 10.43
C GLY A 364 1.67 -15.64 9.23
N ALA A 365 1.75 -14.32 9.42
CA ALA A 365 2.25 -13.41 8.39
C ALA A 365 3.71 -13.74 8.05
N THR A 366 4.08 -13.66 6.78
CA THR A 366 5.45 -13.95 6.32
C THR A 366 6.26 -12.68 6.06
N HIS A 367 5.58 -11.60 5.69
CA HIS A 367 6.16 -10.30 5.33
C HIS A 367 5.24 -9.17 5.81
N VAL A 368 5.83 -8.06 6.25
CA VAL A 368 5.14 -6.79 6.53
C VAL A 368 5.72 -5.71 5.63
N VAL A 369 4.90 -5.21 4.71
CA VAL A 369 5.26 -4.12 3.81
C VAL A 369 4.92 -2.79 4.48
N ALA A 370 5.92 -1.92 4.63
CA ALA A 370 5.76 -0.62 5.27
C ALA A 370 6.71 0.43 4.64
N PRO A 371 6.32 1.72 4.59
CA PRO A 371 7.20 2.78 4.13
C PRO A 371 8.49 2.90 4.97
N PRO A 372 9.63 3.26 4.36
CA PRO A 372 10.91 3.39 5.06
C PRO A 372 10.83 4.37 6.23
N GLY A 373 11.45 4.00 7.35
CA GLY A 373 11.50 4.78 8.59
C GLY A 373 10.25 4.70 9.49
N VAL A 374 9.15 4.08 9.03
CA VAL A 374 7.91 4.00 9.82
C VAL A 374 7.97 2.90 10.89
N ARG A 375 7.68 3.27 12.15
CA ARG A 375 7.65 2.36 13.31
C ARG A 375 6.26 2.25 13.92
N THR A 376 5.31 1.71 13.15
CA THR A 376 4.00 1.29 13.68
C THR A 376 4.13 0.02 14.52
N ILE A 377 3.15 -0.26 15.38
CA ILE A 377 3.16 -1.46 16.23
C ILE A 377 3.24 -2.75 15.40
N LYS A 378 2.58 -2.83 14.23
CA LYS A 378 2.69 -4.03 13.35
C LYS A 378 4.09 -4.25 12.77
N VAL A 379 4.86 -3.18 12.51
CA VAL A 379 6.28 -3.28 12.09
C VAL A 379 7.17 -3.72 13.25
N LEU A 380 6.92 -3.19 14.45
CA LEU A 380 7.64 -3.60 15.67
C LEU A 380 7.32 -5.05 16.07
N GLN A 381 6.07 -5.49 15.91
CA GLN A 381 5.66 -6.89 16.07
C GLN A 381 6.36 -7.80 15.06
N ALA A 382 6.48 -7.39 13.79
CA ALA A 382 7.23 -8.15 12.79
C ALA A 382 8.71 -8.30 13.14
N ALA A 383 9.33 -7.24 13.69
CA ALA A 383 10.73 -7.24 14.11
C ALA A 383 11.03 -8.21 15.27
N VAL A 384 10.07 -8.44 16.18
CA VAL A 384 10.22 -9.40 17.29
C VAL A 384 9.78 -10.82 16.92
N ALA A 385 8.90 -10.97 15.92
CA ALA A 385 8.34 -12.25 15.48
C ALA A 385 9.12 -12.89 14.30
N HIS A 386 10.30 -12.35 13.96
CA HIS A 386 11.16 -12.84 12.87
C HIS A 386 10.49 -12.84 11.49
N ILE A 387 9.75 -11.75 11.20
CA ILE A 387 9.02 -11.54 9.95
C ILE A 387 9.73 -10.47 9.12
N TRP A 388 9.81 -10.69 7.81
CA TRP A 388 10.47 -9.75 6.88
C TRP A 388 9.77 -8.38 6.87
N ILE A 389 10.52 -7.32 7.17
CA ILE A 389 10.03 -5.93 7.05
C ILE A 389 10.50 -5.38 5.72
N MET A 390 9.57 -5.14 4.79
CA MET A 390 9.83 -4.87 3.38
C MET A 390 9.46 -3.44 3.00
N ASN A 391 10.31 -2.77 2.20
CA ASN A 391 9.92 -1.53 1.55
C ASN A 391 8.91 -1.81 0.41
N PRO A 392 8.00 -0.88 0.07
CA PRO A 392 6.94 -1.10 -0.93
C PRO A 392 7.44 -1.47 -2.33
N GLU A 393 8.61 -0.97 -2.71
CA GLU A 393 9.30 -1.21 -3.99
C GLU A 393 9.51 -2.70 -4.28
N TRP A 394 9.63 -3.54 -3.24
CA TRP A 394 9.75 -4.98 -3.37
C TRP A 394 8.57 -5.61 -4.13
N LEU A 395 7.34 -5.17 -3.84
CA LEU A 395 6.14 -5.68 -4.51
C LEU A 395 6.05 -5.15 -5.96
N GLU A 396 6.56 -3.96 -6.24
CA GLU A 396 6.65 -3.42 -7.60
C GLU A 396 7.60 -4.28 -8.46
N GLU A 397 8.78 -4.63 -7.94
CA GLU A 397 9.74 -5.51 -8.61
C GLU A 397 9.26 -6.98 -8.66
N CYS A 398 8.52 -7.48 -7.65
CA CYS A 398 7.85 -8.78 -7.72
C CYS A 398 6.81 -8.83 -8.85
N LYS A 399 5.95 -7.80 -8.93
CA LYS A 399 4.92 -7.67 -9.97
C LYS A 399 5.55 -7.60 -11.37
N LYS A 400 6.59 -6.79 -11.54
CA LYS A 400 7.36 -6.63 -12.78
C LYS A 400 7.97 -7.95 -13.28
N HIS A 401 8.41 -8.82 -12.37
CA HIS A 401 8.96 -10.14 -12.72
C HIS A 401 7.92 -11.29 -12.67
N SER A 402 6.67 -11.02 -12.29
CA SER A 402 5.60 -12.02 -12.05
C SER A 402 6.00 -13.15 -11.11
N LYS A 403 6.87 -12.88 -10.13
CA LYS A 403 7.36 -13.83 -9.12
C LYS A 403 7.82 -13.07 -7.88
N LEU A 404 7.96 -13.75 -6.74
CA LEU A 404 8.70 -13.19 -5.61
C LEU A 404 10.18 -13.03 -6.02
N VAL A 405 10.76 -11.87 -5.70
CA VAL A 405 12.19 -11.58 -5.85
C VAL A 405 12.85 -11.57 -4.47
N ASP A 406 14.18 -11.73 -4.42
CA ASP A 406 14.96 -11.72 -3.18
C ASP A 406 14.55 -10.59 -2.23
N GLU A 407 14.24 -10.98 -1.00
CA GLU A 407 13.82 -10.11 0.08
C GLU A 407 14.98 -9.25 0.61
N SER A 408 16.20 -9.81 0.62
CA SER A 408 17.41 -9.21 1.18
C SER A 408 17.74 -7.85 0.57
N SER A 409 17.42 -7.66 -0.72
CA SER A 409 17.68 -6.45 -1.48
C SER A 409 16.72 -5.29 -1.18
N PHE A 410 15.58 -5.53 -0.51
CA PHE A 410 14.51 -4.53 -0.33
C PHE A 410 13.99 -4.38 1.11
N GLY A 411 14.37 -5.28 2.02
CA GLY A 411 13.87 -5.29 3.39
C GLY A 411 14.92 -5.62 4.44
N LYS A 412 14.45 -5.85 5.67
CA LYS A 412 15.27 -6.33 6.79
C LYS A 412 14.53 -7.45 7.50
N LEU A 413 15.19 -8.59 7.66
CA LEU A 413 14.86 -9.62 8.63
C LEU A 413 15.70 -9.38 9.88
N ARG A 414 15.12 -9.52 11.09
CA ARG A 414 15.90 -9.58 12.33
C ARG A 414 16.06 -11.04 12.75
N GLU A 415 17.28 -11.51 12.82
CA GLU A 415 17.60 -12.89 13.24
C GLU A 415 17.75 -13.04 14.77
N GLU A 416 18.07 -11.94 15.48
CA GLU A 416 18.25 -11.94 16.93
C GLU A 416 16.92 -12.09 17.69
N GLU A 417 16.73 -13.21 18.40
CA GLU A 417 15.55 -13.52 19.22
C GLU A 417 15.47 -12.61 20.48
N LEU A 418 15.03 -11.37 20.27
CA LEU A 418 15.16 -10.25 21.21
C LEU A 418 14.65 -10.51 22.64
N PHE A 419 13.50 -11.13 22.80
CA PHE A 419 12.84 -11.30 24.10
C PHE A 419 12.70 -12.76 24.53
N LYS A 420 13.13 -13.72 23.72
CA LYS A 420 12.92 -15.15 23.95
C LYS A 420 13.52 -15.60 25.28
N GLY A 421 12.66 -16.05 26.19
CA GLY A 421 13.05 -16.50 27.54
C GLY A 421 13.50 -15.38 28.49
N LYS A 422 13.33 -14.10 28.11
CA LYS A 422 13.68 -12.94 28.94
C LYS A 422 12.45 -12.40 29.67
N ASN A 423 12.68 -11.94 30.89
CA ASN A 423 11.66 -11.33 31.74
C ASN A 423 11.67 -9.80 31.58
N VAL A 424 10.50 -9.20 31.32
CA VAL A 424 10.34 -7.75 31.13
C VAL A 424 9.41 -7.18 32.20
N GLY A 425 9.93 -6.20 32.95
CA GLY A 425 9.23 -5.51 34.02
C GLY A 425 8.92 -4.06 33.68
N PHE A 426 7.95 -3.50 34.40
CA PHE A 426 7.45 -2.14 34.21
C PHE A 426 7.44 -1.41 35.54
N THR A 427 8.03 -0.22 35.64
CA THR A 427 7.93 0.57 36.87
C THR A 427 6.53 1.13 37.08
N ASP A 428 6.16 1.41 38.33
CA ASP A 428 4.89 2.06 38.63
C ASP A 428 4.82 3.50 38.10
N ALA A 429 5.97 4.15 37.90
CA ALA A 429 6.05 5.42 37.19
C ALA A 429 5.74 5.25 35.70
N PHE A 430 6.27 4.22 35.03
CA PHE A 430 5.92 3.91 33.63
C PHE A 430 4.45 3.52 33.46
N LYS A 431 3.90 2.71 34.38
CA LYS A 431 2.46 2.35 34.40
C LYS A 431 1.61 3.63 34.48
N LYS A 432 1.92 4.54 35.41
CA LYS A 432 1.25 5.85 35.57
C LYS A 432 1.44 6.78 34.38
N GLU A 433 2.61 6.79 33.72
CA GLU A 433 2.82 7.54 32.48
C GLU A 433 1.87 7.03 31.38
N CYS A 434 1.72 5.71 31.23
CA CYS A 434 0.85 5.12 30.21
C CYS A 434 -0.64 5.48 30.38
N ASP A 435 -1.12 5.70 31.61
CA ASP A 435 -2.50 6.10 31.91
C ASP A 435 -2.77 7.60 31.69
N ASN A 436 -1.73 8.43 31.57
CA ASN A 436 -1.85 9.86 31.27
C ASN A 436 -2.58 10.07 29.94
N SER A 437 -3.51 11.03 29.88
CA SER A 437 -4.35 11.30 28.69
C SER A 437 -3.55 11.50 27.41
N LYS A 438 -2.34 12.07 27.49
CA LYS A 438 -1.38 12.25 26.39
C LYS A 438 -0.97 10.93 25.71
N TYR A 439 -0.87 9.85 26.49
CA TYR A 439 -0.33 8.55 26.03
C TYR A 439 -1.36 7.42 26.05
N LYS A 440 -2.48 7.58 26.77
CA LYS A 440 -3.60 6.63 26.81
C LYS A 440 -4.15 6.28 25.43
N ALA A 441 -4.21 7.27 24.52
CA ALA A 441 -4.59 7.07 23.12
C ALA A 441 -3.59 6.19 22.33
N GLN A 442 -2.31 6.18 22.72
CA GLN A 442 -1.27 5.34 22.10
C GLN A 442 -1.29 3.89 22.61
N LYS A 443 -1.98 3.59 23.72
CA LYS A 443 -2.01 2.27 24.38
C LYS A 443 -0.64 1.67 24.70
N ARG A 444 0.35 2.51 25.05
CA ARG A 444 1.76 2.12 25.29
C ARG A 444 1.90 0.84 26.13
N MET A 445 1.22 0.76 27.27
CA MET A 445 1.24 -0.42 28.16
C MET A 445 0.78 -1.71 27.46
N THR A 446 -0.30 -1.67 26.68
CA THR A 446 -0.77 -2.83 25.90
C THR A 446 0.24 -3.21 24.82
N ASN A 447 0.70 -2.22 24.04
CA ASN A 447 1.67 -2.47 22.97
C ASN A 447 2.98 -3.05 23.50
N ALA A 448 3.45 -2.59 24.67
CA ALA A 448 4.63 -3.11 25.32
C ALA A 448 4.50 -4.61 25.62
N LYS A 449 3.36 -5.02 26.21
CA LYS A 449 3.07 -6.44 26.45
C LYS A 449 3.06 -7.25 25.15
N THR A 450 2.30 -6.80 24.15
CA THR A 450 2.21 -7.48 22.84
C THR A 450 3.57 -7.62 22.13
N LEU A 451 4.48 -6.65 22.28
CA LEU A 451 5.84 -6.72 21.72
C LEU A 451 6.77 -7.67 22.49
N VAL A 452 6.60 -7.81 23.81
CA VAL A 452 7.34 -8.78 24.62
C VAL A 452 6.82 -10.20 24.35
N GLU A 453 5.51 -10.39 24.44
CA GLU A 453 4.80 -11.66 24.25
C GLU A 453 5.01 -12.20 22.82
N GLY A 454 4.88 -11.34 21.79
CA GLY A 454 5.17 -11.69 20.40
C GLY A 454 6.64 -12.01 20.12
N GLY A 455 7.56 -11.52 20.95
CA GLY A 455 8.98 -11.89 20.93
C GLY A 455 9.33 -13.12 21.79
N SER A 456 8.34 -13.89 22.24
CA SER A 456 8.50 -15.03 23.17
C SER A 456 9.14 -14.69 24.52
N GLY A 457 9.00 -13.45 24.98
CA GLY A 457 9.35 -13.01 26.33
C GLY A 457 8.18 -13.08 27.30
N ALA A 458 8.48 -12.98 28.59
CA ALA A 458 7.50 -12.96 29.67
C ALA A 458 7.41 -11.56 30.31
N VAL A 459 6.20 -11.19 30.75
CA VAL A 459 5.96 -9.99 31.56
C VAL A 459 5.94 -10.38 33.03
N THR A 460 6.82 -9.80 33.84
CA THR A 460 7.01 -10.16 35.26
C THR A 460 7.03 -8.93 36.17
N GLU A 461 7.08 -9.16 37.48
CA GLU A 461 7.39 -8.11 38.44
C GLU A 461 8.87 -7.67 38.38
N MET A 462 9.17 -6.54 39.02
CA MET A 462 10.42 -5.79 38.83
C MET A 462 11.66 -6.53 39.37
N GLU A 463 11.50 -7.37 40.39
CA GLU A 463 12.56 -8.17 41.01
C GLU A 463 13.12 -9.21 40.02
N GLU A 464 12.24 -9.85 39.25
CA GLU A 464 12.55 -10.95 38.33
C GLU A 464 12.88 -10.50 36.90
N ALA A 465 12.58 -9.24 36.57
CA ALA A 465 12.83 -8.66 35.26
C ALA A 465 14.33 -8.49 34.93
N GLU A 466 14.74 -8.86 33.71
CA GLU A 466 16.07 -8.56 33.16
C GLU A 466 16.08 -7.22 32.41
N LEU A 467 14.94 -6.90 31.79
CA LEU A 467 14.66 -5.71 31.01
C LEU A 467 13.61 -4.89 31.78
N ILE A 468 13.89 -3.62 32.09
CA ILE A 468 12.94 -2.74 32.81
C ILE A 468 12.58 -1.54 31.94
N LEU A 469 11.28 -1.32 31.74
CA LEU A 469 10.78 -0.06 31.19
C LEU A 469 10.48 0.94 32.31
N VAL A 470 11.08 2.12 32.20
CA VAL A 470 10.94 3.27 33.10
C VAL A 470 10.16 4.41 32.43
N SER A 471 9.65 5.34 33.24
CA SER A 471 9.06 6.58 32.68
C SER A 471 10.13 7.47 32.03
N ALA A 472 9.71 8.44 31.21
CA ALA A 472 10.63 9.39 30.58
C ALA A 472 11.38 10.32 31.57
N GLU A 473 10.96 10.37 32.84
CA GLU A 473 11.52 11.22 33.90
C GLU A 473 12.27 10.41 34.98
N GLU A 474 12.20 9.08 34.91
CA GLU A 474 12.71 8.17 35.94
C GLU A 474 14.12 7.62 35.58
N SER A 475 15.14 8.17 36.24
CA SER A 475 16.52 7.69 36.14
C SER A 475 16.84 6.67 37.23
N LEU A 476 16.59 5.38 36.97
CA LEU A 476 17.05 4.31 37.87
C LEU A 476 18.58 4.13 37.78
N SER A 477 19.30 4.42 38.87
CA SER A 477 20.68 3.99 39.02
C SER A 477 20.76 2.46 39.10
N ALA A 478 21.58 1.84 38.27
CA ALA A 478 21.66 0.39 38.13
C ALA A 478 22.30 -0.29 39.37
N ASN A 479 21.48 -0.59 40.37
CA ASN A 479 21.90 -1.17 41.65
C ASN A 479 22.35 -2.64 41.50
N GLY A 480 23.62 -2.83 41.15
CA GLY A 480 24.40 -4.05 41.39
C GLY A 480 24.09 -5.28 40.50
N LYS A 481 22.91 -5.36 39.87
CA LYS A 481 22.59 -6.38 38.86
C LYS A 481 22.47 -5.73 37.49
N THR A 482 22.90 -6.45 36.44
CA THR A 482 22.99 -6.00 35.05
C THR A 482 21.63 -5.92 34.34
N LYS A 483 20.61 -5.33 34.99
CA LYS A 483 19.30 -5.07 34.39
C LYS A 483 19.44 -3.95 33.36
N ARG A 484 18.92 -4.15 32.14
CA ARG A 484 18.93 -3.09 31.12
C ARG A 484 17.67 -2.23 31.29
N VAL A 485 17.86 -0.93 31.47
CA VAL A 485 16.79 0.05 31.69
C VAL A 485 16.53 0.79 30.40
N PHE A 486 15.25 0.91 30.01
CA PHE A 486 14.82 1.59 28.79
C PHE A 486 13.65 2.54 29.05
N THR A 487 13.69 3.75 28.48
CA THR A 487 12.48 4.56 28.28
C THR A 487 11.65 3.97 27.14
N TRP A 488 10.40 4.42 26.95
CA TRP A 488 9.55 3.96 25.83
C TRP A 488 10.24 4.06 24.46
N GLU A 489 10.80 5.21 24.10
CA GLU A 489 11.48 5.38 22.81
C GLU A 489 12.75 4.51 22.71
N GLY A 490 13.53 4.40 23.80
CA GLY A 490 14.71 3.53 23.85
C GLY A 490 14.37 2.04 23.70
N PHE A 491 13.22 1.60 24.21
CA PHE A 491 12.70 0.24 24.00
C PHE A 491 12.30 0.02 22.55
N LEU A 492 11.66 1.01 21.90
CA LEU A 492 11.37 0.95 20.47
C LEU A 492 12.64 0.97 19.61
N ASP A 493 13.66 1.73 19.98
CA ASP A 493 14.97 1.74 19.31
C ASP A 493 15.72 0.42 19.49
N TYR A 494 15.60 -0.24 20.65
CA TYR A 494 16.15 -1.58 20.86
C TYR A 494 15.48 -2.63 19.95
N ILE A 495 14.16 -2.55 19.74
CA ILE A 495 13.41 -3.45 18.85
C ILE A 495 13.70 -3.18 17.36
N PHE A 496 13.64 -1.91 16.94
CA PHE A 496 13.88 -1.51 15.56
C PHE A 496 14.34 -0.05 15.51
N PRO A 497 15.63 0.25 15.32
CA PRO A 497 16.13 1.62 15.27
C PRO A 497 15.46 2.48 14.18
N LYS A 498 15.42 3.81 14.40
CA LYS A 498 15.33 4.75 13.27
C LYS A 498 16.58 4.58 12.41
N ASN A 499 16.39 4.42 11.10
CA ASN A 499 17.44 4.54 10.08
C ASN A 499 17.34 5.95 9.49
#